data_AF-A0A371MRL3-F1
#
_entry.id   AF-A0A371MRL3-F1
#
_cell.length_a   1.000
_cell.length_b   1.000
_cell.length_c   1.000
_cell.angle_alpha   90.00
_cell.angle_beta   90.00
_cell.angle_gamma   90.00
#
_symmetry.space_group_name_H-M   'P 1'
#
loop_
_entity.id
_entity.type
_entity.pdbx_description
1 polymer ?
#
loop_
_entity_poly.entity_id
_entity_poly.type
_entity_poly.pdbx_seq_one_letter_code
_entity_poly.pdbx_strand_id
1 'polypeptide(L)' 'MPEPLRVESGELTADEILDALREGRRVVVQAEMLGGIHEVTLRHDGTVFYCDTPTTLHKHEDEDGMRDCVLKMGYAKSE' A
#
# COMPACT_ATOMS: atom_id res chain seq x y z
N MET A 1 -18.35 -5.77 2.92
CA MET A 1 -16.93 -5.46 2.70
C MET A 1 -16.88 -4.05 2.15
N PRO A 2 -16.22 -3.08 2.82
CA PRO A 2 -16.02 -1.76 2.23
C PRO A 2 -15.29 -1.92 0.90
N GLU A 3 -15.65 -1.08 -0.08
CA GLU A 3 -14.98 -1.06 -1.36
C GLU A 3 -13.50 -0.69 -1.17
N PRO A 4 -12.57 -1.33 -1.91
CA PRO A 4 -11.16 -0.99 -1.81
C PRO A 4 -10.91 0.43 -2.32
N LEU A 5 -10.11 1.19 -1.58
CA LEU A 5 -9.67 2.52 -1.99
C LEU A 5 -8.65 2.35 -3.12
N ARG A 6 -9.02 2.75 -4.33
CA ARG A 6 -8.16 2.68 -5.52
C ARG A 6 -7.50 4.03 -5.74
N VAL A 7 -6.18 4.04 -5.80
CA VAL A 7 -5.38 5.26 -5.94
C VAL A 7 -4.20 5.03 -6.87
N GLU A 8 -3.67 6.09 -7.45
CA GLU A 8 -2.45 6.03 -8.24
C GLU A 8 -1.20 6.21 -7.36
N SER A 9 -0.06 5.69 -7.81
CA SER A 9 1.22 5.86 -7.11
C SER A 9 1.54 7.34 -6.96
N GLY A 10 1.75 7.79 -5.72
CA GLY A 10 1.99 9.20 -5.42
C GLY A 10 0.73 10.06 -5.28
N GLU A 11 -0.47 9.49 -5.35
CA GLU A 11 -1.72 10.19 -5.07
C GLU A 11 -1.95 10.39 -3.57
N LEU A 12 -1.70 9.35 -2.77
CA LEU A 12 -1.78 9.40 -1.30
C LEU A 12 -0.40 9.42 -0.65
N THR A 13 -0.34 10.06 0.50
CA THR A 13 0.81 9.95 1.42
C THR A 13 0.82 8.58 2.12
N ALA A 14 1.98 8.21 2.67
CA ALA A 14 2.11 6.95 3.40
C ALA A 14 1.18 6.90 4.62
N ASP A 15 0.99 8.03 5.31
CA ASP A 15 0.08 8.15 6.45
C ASP A 15 -1.39 7.94 6.04
N GLU A 16 -1.85 8.52 4.94
CA GLU A 16 -3.23 8.34 4.46
C GLU A 16 -3.51 6.88 4.07
N ILE A 17 -2.53 6.22 3.44
CA ILE A 17 -2.61 4.80 3.13
C ILE A 17 -2.75 3.98 4.42
N LEU A 18 -1.90 4.25 5.41
CA LEU A 18 -1.92 3.53 6.70
C LEU A 18 -3.22 3.78 7.46
N ASP A 19 -3.74 5.00 7.46
CA ASP A 19 -5.00 5.35 8.10
C ASP A 19 -6.16 4.54 7.50
N ALA A 20 -6.26 4.49 6.17
CA ALA A 20 -7.25 3.66 5.48
C ALA A 20 -7.12 2.16 5.84
N LEU A 21 -5.89 1.66 5.95
CA LEU A 21 -5.63 0.27 6.36
C LEU A 21 -6.04 0.02 7.82
N ARG A 22 -5.85 1.00 8.73
CA ARG A 22 -6.31 0.94 10.13
C ARG A 22 -7.82 0.96 10.25
N GLU A 23 -8.51 1.70 9.37
CA GLU A 23 -9.98 1.66 9.27
C GLU A 23 -10.51 0.29 8.81
N GLY A 24 -9.63 -0.66 8.46
CA GLY A 24 -10.00 -1.97 7.94
C GLY A 24 -10.38 -1.92 6.46
N ARG A 25 -10.07 -0.83 5.76
CA ARG A 25 -10.19 -0.74 4.30
C ARG A 25 -8.95 -1.35 3.66
N ARG A 26 -9.10 -1.79 2.41
CA ARG A 26 -7.98 -2.24 1.58
C ARG A 26 -7.64 -1.12 0.62
N VAL A 27 -6.37 -0.91 0.35
CA VAL A 27 -5.90 0.11 -0.59
C VAL A 27 -5.28 -0.60 -1.78
N VAL A 28 -5.71 -0.24 -2.99
CA VAL A 28 -5.16 -0.75 -4.24
C VAL A 28 -4.45 0.42 -4.92
N VAL A 29 -3.12 0.32 -5.01
CA VAL A 29 -2.28 1.35 -5.62
C VAL A 29 -1.92 0.92 -7.04
N GLN A 30 -2.26 1.74 -8.04
CA GLN A 30 -1.77 1.57 -9.40
C GLN A 30 -0.39 2.23 -9.51
N ALA A 31 0.65 1.42 -9.70
CA ALA A 31 2.01 1.87 -9.83
C ALA A 31 2.60 1.39 -11.16
N GLU A 32 3.39 2.24 -11.83
CA GLU A 32 4.15 1.83 -13.00
C GLU A 32 5.43 1.09 -12.54
N MET A 33 5.52 -0.20 -12.88
CA MET A 33 6.68 -1.04 -12.56
C MET A 33 6.91 -2.07 -13.67
N LEU A 34 8.17 -2.48 -13.87
CA LEU A 34 8.56 -3.47 -14.89
C LEU A 34 8.14 -3.09 -16.34
N GLY A 35 7.99 -1.79 -16.62
CA GLY A 35 7.57 -1.28 -17.94
C GLY A 35 6.06 -1.33 -18.19
N GLY A 36 5.23 -1.45 -17.16
CA GLY A 36 3.78 -1.36 -17.27
C GLY A 36 3.08 -0.98 -15.96
N ILE A 37 1.80 -0.62 -16.05
CA ILE A 37 0.99 -0.31 -14.87
C ILE A 37 0.58 -1.62 -14.18
N HIS A 38 0.88 -1.72 -12.89
CA HIS A 38 0.49 -2.85 -12.06
C HIS A 38 -0.29 -2.38 -10.84
N GLU A 39 -1.27 -3.18 -10.44
CA GLU A 39 -2.05 -2.98 -9.22
C GLU A 39 -1.35 -3.66 -8.05
N VAL A 40 -1.06 -2.89 -7.00
CA VAL A 40 -0.49 -3.36 -5.75
C VAL A 40 -1.56 -3.29 -4.68
N THR A 41 -1.80 -4.39 -3.96
CA THR A 41 -2.82 -4.42 -2.91
C THR A 41 -2.19 -4.33 -1.53
N LEU A 42 -2.54 -3.27 -0.80
CA LEU A 42 -2.19 -3.08 0.59
C LEU A 42 -3.37 -3.51 1.45
N ARG A 43 -3.10 -4.33 2.46
CA ARG A 43 -4.11 -4.80 3.41
C ARG A 43 -3.52 -4.95 4.80
N HIS A 44 -4.36 -4.83 5.81
CA HIS A 44 -4.03 -5.06 7.20
C HIS A 44 -5.03 -6.05 7.80
N ASP A 45 -4.57 -7.05 8.54
CA ASP A 45 -5.44 -8.02 9.21
C ASP A 45 -5.76 -7.66 10.68
N GLY A 46 -5.25 -6.52 11.15
CA GLY A 46 -5.33 -6.09 12.55
C GLY A 46 -4.05 -6.34 13.34
N THR A 47 -3.16 -7.19 12.82
CA THR A 47 -1.88 -7.54 13.45
C THR A 47 -0.71 -7.30 12.50
N VAL A 48 -0.86 -7.64 11.23
CA VAL A 48 0.20 -7.61 10.22
C VAL A 48 -0.28 -6.87 8.98
N PHE A 49 0.57 -6.00 8.46
CA PHE A 49 0.44 -5.31 7.20
C PHE A 49 0.99 -6.18 6.07
N TYR A 50 0.25 -6.27 4.98
CA TYR A 50 0.64 -7.01 3.80
C TYR A 50 0.65 -6.07 2.60
N CYS A 51 1.80 -6.02 1.93
CA CYS A 51 1.95 -5.35 0.65
C CYS A 51 2.08 -6.43 -0.42
N ASP A 52 0.97 -6.68 -1.11
CA ASP A 52 0.86 -7.67 -2.16
C ASP A 52 1.23 -7.02 -3.49
N THR A 53 2.51 -7.17 -3.85
CA THR A 53 3.03 -6.73 -5.15
C THR A 53 2.97 -7.91 -6.13
N PRO A 54 2.83 -7.67 -7.44
CA PRO A 54 2.82 -8.74 -8.45
C PRO A 54 4.06 -9.64 -8.41
N THR A 55 5.17 -9.14 -7.89
CA THR A 55 6.44 -9.86 -7.82
C THR A 55 6.66 -10.60 -6.50
N THR A 56 6.16 -10.06 -5.38
CA THR A 56 6.45 -10.59 -4.03
C THR A 56 5.43 -10.09 -3.02
N LEU A 57 5.04 -10.97 -2.09
CA LEU A 57 4.23 -10.59 -0.94
C LEU A 57 5.14 -10.14 0.22
N HIS A 58 5.09 -8.85 0.54
CA HIS A 58 5.82 -8.26 1.67
C HIS A 58 4.90 -8.24 2.89
N LYS A 59 5.48 -8.50 4.08
CA LYS A 59 4.77 -8.53 5.36
C LYS A 59 5.49 -7.65 6.37
N HIS A 60 4.75 -6.85 7.10
CA HIS A 60 5.27 -5.92 8.11
C HIS A 60 4.43 -6.04 9.38
N GLU A 61 5.10 -6.17 10.53
CA GLU A 61 4.43 -6.27 11.84
C GLU A 61 4.07 -4.89 12.40
N ASP A 62 4.66 -3.84 11.84
CA ASP A 62 4.47 -2.46 12.25
C ASP A 62 4.13 -1.57 11.04
N GLU A 63 3.62 -0.39 11.39
CA GLU A 63 3.28 0.63 10.41
C GLU A 63 4.51 1.30 9.83
N ASP A 64 5.56 1.48 10.64
CA ASP A 64 6.82 2.05 10.17
C ASP A 64 7.43 1.19 9.07
N GLY A 65 7.45 -0.14 9.22
CA GLY A 65 7.92 -1.05 8.18
C GLY A 65 7.07 -1.00 6.91
N MET A 66 5.74 -0.87 7.06
CA MET A 66 4.84 -0.68 5.92
C MET A 66 5.04 0.68 5.25
N ARG A 67 5.23 1.75 6.04
CA ARG A 67 5.52 3.12 5.60
C ARG A 67 6.79 3.15 4.76
N ASP A 68 7.88 2.61 5.30
CA ASP A 68 9.14 2.48 4.58
C ASP A 68 8.98 1.67 3.30
N CYS A 69 8.18 0.60 3.31
CA CYS A 69 7.93 -0.19 2.10
C CYS A 69 7.22 0.64 1.02
N VAL A 70 6.11 1.32 1.34
CA VAL A 70 5.36 2.11 0.35
C VAL A 70 6.15 3.32 -0.15
N LEU A 71 6.99 3.93 0.69
CA LEU A 71 7.90 5.01 0.29
C LEU A 71 9.03 4.49 -0.60
N LYS A 72 9.69 3.41 -0.19
CA LYS A 72 10.81 2.81 -0.94
C LYS A 72 10.39 2.30 -2.31
N MET A 73 9.16 1.78 -2.42
CA MET A 73 8.61 1.30 -3.69
C MET A 73 7.99 2.43 -4.53
N GLY A 74 7.85 3.65 -3.99
CA GLY A 74 7.26 4.79 -4.69
C GLY A 74 5.74 4.73 -4.84
N TYR A 75 5.05 3.98 -3.97
CA TYR A 75 3.60 3.88 -3.95
C TYR A 75 2.96 5.08 -3.25
N ALA A 76 3.63 5.56 -2.20
CA ALA A 76 3.23 6.74 -1.47
C ALA A 76 3.94 7.98 -2.00
N LYS A 77 3.27 9.13 -1.90
CA LYS A 77 3.88 10.43 -2.09
C LYS A 77 4.90 10.70 -0.99
N SER A 78 6.14 10.94 -1.37
CA SER A 78 7.15 11.58 -0.51
C SER A 78 6.82 13.08 -0.42
N GLU A 79 6.59 13.59 0.79
CA GLU A 79 6.27 15.01 1.06
C GLU A 79 7.26 16.00 0.44
#